data_AF-A0A127KA80-F1
#
_entry.id   AF-A0A127KA80-F1
#
_cell.length_a   1.000
_cell.length_b   1.000
_cell.length_c   1.000
_cell.angle_alpha   90.00
_cell.angle_beta   90.00
_cell.angle_gamma   90.00
#
_symmetry.space_group_name_H-M   'P 1'
#
loop_
_entity.id
_entity.type
_entity.pdbx_description
1 polymer ?
#
loop_
_entity_poly.entity_id
_entity_poly.type
_entity_poly.pdbx_seq_one_letter_code
_entity_poly.pdbx_strand_id
1 'polypeptide(L)'
;MSFLRALILVALLGASAVQAQQGGQPAAPAARDVEPVKLPAVPEWRRTDNYRFPAIGRTVADMQNLAYAMQLRDYCADRRVSDDFVREQLTRFGRLTGRDETCASLMDY
;
A
#
# COMPACT_ATOMS: atom_id res chain seq x y z
N MET A 1 4.55 -50.72 12.58
CA MET A 1 5.72 -49.97 12.05
C MET A 1 5.36 -48.74 11.20
N SER A 2 4.10 -48.53 10.79
CA SER A 2 3.68 -47.27 10.09
C SER A 2 3.38 -46.09 11.02
N PHE A 3 2.91 -46.33 12.25
CA PHE A 3 2.57 -45.25 13.19
C PHE A 3 3.80 -44.47 13.69
N LEU A 4 4.97 -45.13 13.79
CA LEU A 4 6.22 -44.47 14.19
C LEU A 4 6.76 -43.53 13.09
N ARG A 5 6.51 -43.83 11.81
CA ARG A 5 6.91 -43.00 10.67
C ARG A 5 6.03 -41.75 10.54
N ALA A 6 4.73 -41.86 10.84
CA ALA A 6 3.81 -40.72 10.84
C ALA A 6 4.17 -39.69 11.92
N LEU A 7 4.63 -40.15 13.09
CA LEU A 7 5.01 -39.28 14.21
C LEU A 7 6.29 -38.47 13.93
N ILE A 8 7.24 -39.05 13.17
CA ILE A 8 8.48 -38.37 12.76
C ILE A 8 8.19 -37.26 11.73
N LEU A 9 7.24 -37.47 10.81
CA LEU A 9 6.85 -36.46 9.82
C LEU A 9 6.14 -35.26 10.44
N VAL A 10 5.34 -35.44 11.49
CA VAL A 10 4.70 -34.32 12.21
C VAL A 10 5.72 -33.49 13.01
N ALA A 11 6.75 -34.13 13.56
CA ALA A 11 7.81 -33.44 14.31
C ALA A 11 8.73 -32.58 13.43
N LEU A 12 8.90 -32.92 12.15
CA LEU A 12 9.77 -32.20 11.21
C LEU A 12 9.11 -30.95 10.57
N LEU A 13 7.78 -30.84 10.57
CA LEU A 13 7.08 -29.66 10.06
C LEU A 13 6.85 -28.54 11.10
N GLY A 14 7.08 -28.81 12.39
CA GLY A 14 6.83 -27.85 13.48
C GLY A 14 7.94 -26.82 13.72
N ALA A 15 9.09 -26.92 13.06
CA ALA A 15 10.29 -26.16 13.42
C ALA A 15 10.57 -24.89 12.59
N SER A 16 9.68 -24.47 11.69
CA SER A 16 9.98 -23.41 10.70
C SER A 16 9.32 -22.04 10.94
N ALA A 17 8.66 -21.79 12.08
CA ALA A 17 7.81 -20.60 12.23
C ALA A 17 8.26 -19.57 13.29
N VAL A 18 9.51 -19.60 13.78
CA VAL A 18 9.99 -18.63 14.78
C VAL A 18 11.29 -17.97 14.31
N GLN A 19 11.23 -17.15 13.26
CA GLN A 19 12.32 -16.25 12.89
C GLN A 19 11.88 -15.15 11.90
N ALA A 20 10.89 -14.35 12.28
CA ALA A 20 10.58 -13.11 11.55
C ALA A 20 9.85 -12.08 12.44
N GLN A 21 10.43 -11.73 13.60
CA GLN A 21 9.96 -10.54 14.34
C GLN A 21 11.09 -9.90 15.14
N GLN A 22 12.18 -9.57 14.46
CA GLN A 22 13.14 -8.56 14.89
C GLN A 22 13.31 -7.53 13.76
N GLY A 23 12.19 -6.98 13.31
CA GLY A 23 12.18 -5.70 12.61
C GLY A 23 12.23 -4.62 13.67
N GLY A 24 13.42 -4.06 13.90
CA GLY A 24 13.55 -2.83 14.69
C GLY A 24 12.60 -1.78 14.14
N GLN A 25 11.69 -1.32 15.00
CA GLN A 25 10.72 -0.29 14.66
C GLN A 25 11.51 0.96 14.27
N PRO A 26 11.40 1.48 13.03
CA PRO A 26 12.06 2.72 12.69
C PRO A 26 11.49 3.81 13.61
N ALA A 27 12.39 4.52 14.29
CA ALA A 27 12.02 5.65 15.13
C ALA A 27 11.21 6.64 14.27
N ALA A 28 9.96 6.87 14.65
CA ALA A 28 9.12 7.85 13.99
C ALA A 28 9.81 9.22 14.09
N PRO A 29 9.97 9.97 12.99
CA PRO A 29 10.47 11.33 13.06
C PRO A 29 9.54 12.13 13.98
N ALA A 30 10.14 12.95 14.86
CA ALA A 30 9.40 13.82 15.76
C ALA A 30 8.29 14.54 14.99
N ALA A 31 7.05 14.30 15.39
CA ALA A 31 5.89 14.95 14.81
C ALA A 31 6.08 16.46 14.96
N ARG A 32 6.33 17.14 13.84
CA ARG A 32 6.12 18.59 13.77
C ARG A 32 4.63 18.80 14.00
N ASP A 33 4.27 19.75 14.86
CA ASP A 33 2.90 20.21 15.02
C ASP A 33 2.41 20.78 13.69
N VAL A 34 1.90 19.90 12.83
CA VAL A 34 1.18 20.29 11.62
C VAL A 34 -0.22 20.61 12.08
N GLU A 35 -0.53 21.90 12.13
CA GLU A 35 -1.89 22.37 12.37
C GLU A 35 -2.84 21.65 11.41
N PRO A 36 -3.89 20.96 11.91
CA PRO A 36 -4.71 20.10 11.07
C PRO A 36 -5.42 20.95 10.03
N VAL A 37 -5.03 20.78 8.76
CA VAL A 37 -5.68 21.44 7.63
C VAL A 37 -7.16 21.07 7.62
N LYS A 38 -8.03 22.06 7.81
CA LYS A 38 -9.48 21.87 7.73
C LYS A 38 -9.86 21.53 6.30
N LEU A 39 -10.10 20.25 6.03
CA LEU A 39 -10.56 19.78 4.74
C LEU A 39 -11.97 20.36 4.44
N PRO A 40 -12.28 20.69 3.17
CA PRO A 40 -13.61 21.13 2.77
C PRO A 40 -14.68 20.10 3.14
N ALA A 41 -15.88 20.57 3.49
CA ALA A 41 -17.01 19.69 3.77
C ALA A 41 -17.40 18.90 2.50
N VAL A 42 -17.57 17.58 2.64
CA VAL A 42 -18.04 16.72 1.55
C VAL A 42 -19.53 16.99 1.28
N PRO A 43 -19.94 17.32 0.03
CA PRO A 43 -21.35 17.53 -0.31
C PRO A 43 -22.22 16.32 0.01
N GLU A 44 -23.49 16.54 0.34
CA GLU A 44 -24.41 15.49 0.78
C GLU A 44 -24.54 14.33 -0.21
N TRP A 45 -24.72 14.62 -1.51
CA TRP A 45 -24.76 13.62 -2.58
C TRP A 45 -23.46 12.81 -2.80
N ARG A 46 -22.34 13.23 -2.18
CA ARG A 46 -21.05 12.51 -2.20
C ARG A 46 -20.70 11.85 -0.87
N ARG A 47 -21.53 11.97 0.17
CA ARG A 47 -21.21 11.39 1.47
C ARG A 47 -21.32 9.87 1.42
N THR A 48 -20.23 9.21 1.81
CA THR A 48 -20.10 7.75 1.91
C THR A 48 -19.55 7.33 3.27
N ASP A 49 -19.57 8.24 4.25
CA ASP A 49 -19.09 8.05 5.63
C ASP A 49 -19.87 6.98 6.40
N ASN A 50 -21.09 6.67 5.97
CA ASN A 50 -21.89 5.55 6.49
C ASN A 50 -21.54 4.18 5.89
N TYR A 51 -20.52 4.09 5.01
CA TYR A 51 -20.11 2.82 4.42
C TYR A 51 -19.52 1.88 5.48
N ARG A 52 -20.16 0.71 5.64
CA ARG A 52 -19.87 -0.23 6.73
C ARG A 52 -18.47 -0.86 6.68
N PHE A 53 -17.83 -0.90 5.51
CA PHE A 53 -16.59 -1.63 5.28
C PHE A 53 -15.50 -0.79 4.61
N PRO A 54 -15.02 0.30 5.24
CA PRO A 54 -14.09 1.24 4.61
C PRO A 54 -12.80 0.59 4.07
N ALA A 55 -12.32 -0.48 4.72
CA ALA A 55 -11.16 -1.24 4.24
C ALA A 55 -11.40 -1.91 2.88
N ILE A 56 -12.60 -2.46 2.64
CA ILE A 56 -12.96 -3.05 1.35
C ILE A 56 -13.01 -1.97 0.27
N GLY A 57 -13.57 -0.81 0.60
CA GLY A 57 -13.62 0.33 -0.32
C GLY A 57 -12.22 0.76 -0.78
N ARG A 58 -11.24 0.77 0.14
CA ARG A 58 -9.84 1.03 -0.18
C ARG A 58 -9.26 -0.04 -1.12
N THR A 59 -9.38 -1.32 -0.78
CA THR A 59 -8.88 -2.41 -1.63
C THR A 59 -9.48 -2.36 -3.03
N VAL A 60 -10.78 -2.08 -3.16
CA VAL A 60 -11.44 -1.95 -4.46
C VAL A 60 -10.88 -0.76 -5.24
N ALA A 61 -10.67 0.39 -4.59
CA ALA A 61 -10.05 1.55 -5.23
C ALA A 61 -8.61 1.23 -5.69
N ASP A 62 -7.82 0.51 -4.89
CA ASP A 62 -6.46 0.10 -5.27
C ASP A 62 -6.51 -0.82 -6.50
N MET A 63 -7.38 -1.82 -6.51
CA MET A 63 -7.55 -2.73 -7.66
C MET A 63 -8.04 -2.02 -8.92
N GLN A 64 -8.92 -1.03 -8.80
CA GLN A 64 -9.38 -0.22 -9.94
C GLN A 64 -8.27 0.64 -10.55
N ASN A 65 -7.28 1.03 -9.74
CA ASN A 65 -6.18 1.88 -10.14
C ASN A 65 -4.89 1.11 -10.46
N LEU A 66 -4.86 -0.19 -10.21
CA LEU A 66 -3.66 -1.04 -10.31
C LEU A 66 -2.97 -0.95 -11.68
N ALA A 67 -3.73 -1.01 -12.78
CA ALA A 67 -3.15 -0.94 -14.11
C ALA A 67 -2.45 0.41 -14.37
N TYR A 68 -3.02 1.51 -13.87
CA TYR A 68 -2.38 2.82 -14.00
C TYR A 68 -1.14 2.91 -13.12
N ALA A 69 -1.19 2.40 -11.87
CA ALA A 69 -0.02 2.33 -11.01
C ALA A 69 1.13 1.53 -11.65
N MET A 70 0.83 0.38 -12.26
CA MET A 70 1.80 -0.43 -13.02
C MET A 70 2.43 0.36 -14.18
N GLN A 71 1.63 1.05 -14.98
CA GLN A 71 2.15 1.87 -16.08
C GLN A 71 3.07 2.99 -15.57
N LEU A 72 2.75 3.62 -14.44
CA LEU A 72 3.60 4.64 -13.84
C LEU A 72 4.91 4.07 -13.31
N ARG A 73 4.90 2.83 -12.81
CA ARG A 73 6.13 2.13 -12.40
C ARG A 73 7.07 1.94 -13.59
N ASP A 74 6.53 1.59 -14.75
CA ASP A 74 7.31 1.45 -15.97
C ASP A 74 7.94 2.78 -16.39
N TYR A 75 7.18 3.89 -16.31
CA TYR A 75 7.73 5.23 -16.59
C TYR A 75 8.80 5.65 -15.59
N CYS A 76 8.63 5.35 -14.31
CA CYS A 76 9.63 5.61 -13.28
C CYS A 76 10.95 4.83 -13.51
N ALA A 77 10.88 3.66 -14.14
CA ALA A 77 12.06 2.84 -14.44
C ALA A 77 12.73 3.22 -15.78
N ASP A 78 12.01 3.88 -16.69
CA ASP A 78 12.48 4.20 -18.03
C ASP A 78 13.14 5.57 -18.12
N ARG A 79 14.48 5.58 -18.19
CA ARG A 79 15.30 6.80 -18.29
C ARG A 79 15.07 7.62 -19.58
N ARG A 80 14.34 7.09 -20.56
CA ARG A 80 13.98 7.82 -21.78
C ARG A 80 12.77 8.73 -21.57
N VAL A 81 11.97 8.47 -20.53
CA VAL A 81 10.84 9.31 -20.14
C VAL A 81 11.37 10.45 -19.28
N SER A 82 10.89 11.67 -19.51
CA SER A 82 11.38 12.84 -18.76
C SER A 82 10.83 12.87 -17.33
N ASP A 83 11.66 13.33 -16.39
CA ASP A 83 11.27 13.47 -14.99
C ASP A 83 10.08 14.42 -14.79
N ASP A 84 9.93 15.45 -15.65
CA ASP A 84 8.79 16.37 -15.62
C ASP A 84 7.49 15.65 -15.97
N PHE A 85 7.52 14.80 -17.00
CA PHE A 85 6.35 14.01 -17.38
C PHE A 85 5.96 13.04 -16.27
N VAL A 86 6.93 12.32 -15.69
CA VAL A 86 6.67 11.39 -14.58
C VAL A 86 6.05 12.13 -13.39
N ARG A 87 6.59 13.30 -13.02
CA ARG A 87 6.04 14.12 -11.92
C ARG A 87 4.61 14.59 -12.19
N GLU A 88 4.30 14.99 -13.42
CA GLU A 88 2.94 15.38 -13.80
C GLU A 88 1.97 14.20 -13.67
N GLN A 89 2.37 13.03 -14.17
CA GLN A 89 1.53 11.83 -14.11
C GLN A 89 1.30 11.35 -12.66
N LEU A 90 2.35 11.36 -11.82
CA LEU A 90 2.22 11.06 -10.39
C LEU A 90 1.28 12.05 -9.69
N THR A 91 1.39 13.35 -10.00
CA THR A 91 0.49 14.37 -9.45
C THR A 91 -0.96 14.12 -9.85
N ARG A 92 -1.19 13.78 -11.13
CA ARG A 92 -2.52 13.43 -11.63
C ARG A 92 -3.06 12.18 -10.94
N PHE A 93 -2.23 11.17 -10.78
CA PHE A 93 -2.60 9.92 -10.10
C PHE A 93 -2.93 10.15 -8.63
N GLY A 94 -2.13 10.94 -7.92
CA GLY A 94 -2.39 11.31 -6.53
C GLY A 94 -3.70 12.07 -6.34
N ARG A 95 -4.12 12.89 -7.31
CA ARG A 95 -5.45 13.52 -7.31
C ARG A 95 -6.61 12.53 -7.48
N LEU A 96 -6.39 11.41 -8.16
CA LEU A 96 -7.39 10.36 -8.34
C LEU A 96 -7.51 9.48 -7.10
N THR A 97 -6.38 9.14 -6.48
CA THR A 97 -6.32 8.23 -5.32
C THR A 97 -6.42 8.94 -3.98
N GLY A 98 -6.23 10.26 -3.96
CA GLY A 98 -6.16 11.06 -2.73
C GLY A 98 -4.87 10.83 -1.93
N ARG A 99 -3.82 10.31 -2.58
CA ARG A 99 -2.52 10.00 -1.97
C ARG A 99 -1.42 10.86 -2.60
N ASP A 100 -0.38 11.16 -1.84
CA ASP A 100 0.83 11.76 -2.39
C ASP A 100 1.72 10.67 -3.01
N GLU A 101 1.57 10.48 -4.32
CA GLU A 101 2.23 9.40 -5.03
C GLU A 101 3.65 9.76 -5.48
N THR A 102 4.56 8.80 -5.33
CA THR A 102 5.96 8.84 -5.73
C THR A 102 6.30 7.55 -6.47
N CYS A 103 7.40 7.53 -7.22
CA CYS A 103 7.86 6.28 -7.85
C CYS A 103 8.06 5.12 -6.85
N ALA A 104 8.37 5.42 -5.58
CA ALA A 104 8.51 4.42 -4.53
C ALA A 104 7.15 3.91 -4.01
N SER A 105 6.17 4.80 -3.77
CA SER A 105 4.85 4.41 -3.24
C SER A 105 4.02 3.56 -4.20
N LEU A 106 4.36 3.57 -5.49
CA LEU A 106 3.72 2.70 -6.48
C LEU A 106 4.03 1.21 -6.26
N MET A 107 5.05 0.87 -5.48
CA MET A 107 5.38 -0.54 -5.17
C MET A 107 4.41 -1.17 -4.18
N ASP A 108 3.57 -0.36 -3.51
CA ASP A 108 2.60 -0.79 -2.51
C ASP A 108 1.20 -1.07 -3.08
N TYR A 109 1.03 -0.97 -4.41
CA TYR A 109 -0.19 -1.33 -5.15
C TYR A 109 -0.11 -2.75 -5.70
#